data_AF-A0A451CKX8-F1
#
_entry.id   AF-A0A451CKX8-F1
#
_cell.length_a   1.000
_cell.length_b   1.000
_cell.length_c   1.000
_cell.angle_alpha   90.00
_cell.angle_beta   90.00
_cell.angle_gamma   90.00
#
_symmetry.space_group_name_H-M   'P 1'
#
loop_
_entity.id
_entity.type
_entity.pdbx_description
1 polymer ?
#
loop_
_entity_poly.entity_id
_entity_poly.type
_entity_poly.pdbx_seq_one_letter_code
_entity_poly.pdbx_strand_id
1 'polypeptide(L)'
;MPAKAIEKQEVAAVEYWRGVARELAETPHRQRGAAIERAAQTAGVSKKTAYRHLKAFANWKSERKRRADAGKTRQPDESLMAVAAMLNEDKRENGKEMLTIQIAMSIAERSGYTVNVGQSQIAKLLKRRQLDRESLAHAQTYTRMRSRHPNHVHLADPSLCVVYYAGGRLRLMREKQFYKNKLEQFKKIQFRVWRYVLTDHYSGTITVKYYEAAGETQ
;
A
#
# COMPACT_ATOMS: atom_id res chain seq x y z
N MET A 1 -33.80 7.72 21.70
CA MET A 1 -33.87 6.32 22.16
C MET A 1 -33.36 5.22 21.18
N PRO A 2 -32.68 5.48 20.04
CA PRO A 2 -32.24 4.39 19.15
C PRO A 2 -30.94 3.68 19.57
N ALA A 3 -30.06 4.32 20.34
CA ALA A 3 -28.73 3.77 20.68
C ALA A 3 -28.80 2.45 21.48
N LYS A 4 -29.69 2.36 22.48
CA LYS A 4 -29.86 1.15 23.32
C LYS A 4 -30.41 -0.05 22.54
N ALA A 5 -31.17 0.19 21.47
CA ALA A 5 -31.72 -0.88 20.64
C ALA A 5 -30.65 -1.47 19.70
N ILE A 6 -29.78 -0.62 19.15
CA ILE A 6 -28.64 -1.03 18.32
C ILE A 6 -27.63 -1.83 19.16
N GLU A 7 -27.30 -1.34 20.36
CA GLU A 7 -26.38 -2.00 21.29
C GLU A 7 -26.89 -3.39 21.73
N LYS A 8 -28.20 -3.53 21.96
CA LYS A 8 -28.82 -4.83 22.30
C LYS A 8 -28.84 -5.81 21.12
N GLN A 9 -28.99 -5.32 19.90
CA GLN A 9 -28.90 -6.15 18.68
C GLN A 9 -27.47 -6.63 18.42
N GLU A 10 -26.46 -5.79 18.67
CA GLU A 10 -25.05 -6.19 18.54
C GLU A 10 -24.67 -7.26 19.58
N VAL A 11 -25.09 -7.11 20.84
CA VAL A 11 -24.85 -8.11 21.89
C VAL A 11 -25.48 -9.46 21.53
N ALA A 12 -26.73 -9.46 21.06
CA ALA A 12 -27.42 -10.69 20.65
C ALA A 12 -26.71 -11.39 19.47
N ALA A 13 -26.19 -10.62 18.51
CA ALA A 13 -25.42 -11.17 17.40
C ALA A 13 -24.09 -11.81 17.89
N VAL A 14 -23.39 -11.15 18.81
CA VAL A 14 -22.14 -11.67 19.39
C VAL A 14 -22.37 -12.99 20.12
N GLU A 15 -23.41 -13.05 20.95
CA GLU A 15 -23.76 -14.27 21.70
C GLU A 15 -24.14 -15.42 20.77
N TYR A 16 -24.95 -15.14 19.74
CA TYR A 16 -25.32 -16.13 18.74
C TYR A 16 -24.10 -16.76 18.07
N TRP A 17 -23.19 -15.93 17.52
CA TRP A 17 -22.01 -16.43 16.81
C TRP A 17 -20.99 -17.11 17.74
N ARG A 18 -20.91 -16.73 19.02
CA ARG A 18 -20.13 -17.45 20.03
C ARG A 18 -20.74 -18.82 20.36
N GLY A 19 -22.07 -18.92 20.42
CA GLY A 19 -22.78 -20.19 20.57
C GLY A 19 -22.50 -21.14 19.41
N VAL A 20 -22.62 -20.64 18.17
CA VAL A 20 -22.27 -21.41 16.96
C VAL A 20 -20.81 -21.86 16.99
N ALA A 21 -19.87 -21.02 17.45
CA ALA A 21 -18.48 -21.42 17.56
C ALA A 21 -18.24 -22.57 18.56
N ARG A 22 -19.00 -22.64 19.66
CA ARG A 22 -18.96 -23.76 20.62
C ARG A 22 -19.52 -25.04 19.99
N GLU A 23 -20.68 -24.97 19.33
CA GLU A 23 -21.25 -26.10 18.58
C GLU A 23 -20.23 -26.65 17.57
N LEU A 24 -19.54 -25.77 16.85
CA LEU A 24 -18.52 -26.17 15.87
C LEU A 24 -17.28 -26.82 16.49
N ALA A 25 -16.95 -26.52 17.74
CA ALA A 25 -15.85 -27.16 18.46
C ALA A 25 -16.15 -28.63 18.74
N GLU A 26 -17.40 -28.93 19.12
CA GLU A 26 -17.89 -30.28 19.42
C GLU A 26 -18.30 -31.06 18.17
N THR A 27 -18.60 -30.37 17.06
CA THR A 27 -19.02 -30.99 15.81
C THR A 27 -17.85 -31.66 15.06
N PRO A 28 -17.98 -32.94 14.63
CA PRO A 28 -16.99 -33.61 13.81
C PRO A 28 -16.72 -32.87 12.48
N HIS A 29 -15.46 -32.91 12.00
CA HIS A 29 -15.00 -32.12 10.85
C HIS A 29 -15.90 -32.24 9.59
N ARG A 30 -16.41 -33.44 9.28
CA ARG A 30 -17.28 -33.67 8.11
C ARG A 30 -18.67 -33.04 8.22
N GLN A 31 -19.12 -32.71 9.44
CA GLN A 31 -20.46 -32.16 9.72
C GLN A 31 -20.42 -30.64 9.97
N ARG A 32 -19.25 -30.06 10.28
CA ARG A 32 -19.06 -28.61 10.48
C ARG A 32 -19.57 -27.77 9.29
N GLY A 33 -19.45 -28.29 8.06
CA GLY A 33 -19.93 -27.61 6.86
C GLY A 33 -21.44 -27.41 6.81
N ALA A 34 -22.21 -28.38 7.33
CA ALA A 34 -23.67 -28.32 7.44
C ALA A 34 -24.11 -27.46 8.63
N ALA A 35 -23.41 -27.55 9.77
CA ALA A 35 -23.68 -26.71 10.94
C ALA A 35 -23.54 -25.20 10.60
N ILE A 36 -22.49 -24.82 9.87
CA ILE A 36 -22.31 -23.42 9.40
C ILE A 36 -23.42 -22.99 8.45
N GLU A 37 -23.92 -23.90 7.63
CA GLU A 37 -24.99 -23.62 6.67
C GLU A 37 -26.34 -23.40 7.36
N ARG A 38 -26.66 -24.23 8.37
CA ARG A 38 -27.81 -24.00 9.26
C ARG A 38 -27.69 -22.65 9.97
N ALA A 39 -26.53 -22.35 10.56
CA ALA A 39 -26.32 -21.08 11.25
C ALA A 39 -26.44 -19.87 10.30
N ALA A 40 -25.97 -20.00 9.07
CA ALA A 40 -26.11 -18.97 8.05
C ALA A 40 -27.58 -18.73 7.67
N GLN A 41 -28.37 -19.80 7.51
CA GLN A 41 -29.80 -19.72 7.23
C GLN A 41 -30.58 -19.09 8.39
N THR A 42 -30.33 -19.52 9.63
CA THR A 42 -30.96 -18.95 10.83
C THR A 42 -30.65 -17.46 10.99
N ALA A 43 -29.43 -17.04 10.68
CA ALA A 43 -29.05 -15.63 10.74
C ALA A 43 -29.43 -14.83 9.47
N GLY A 44 -30.03 -15.46 8.45
CA GLY A 44 -30.40 -14.80 7.20
C GLY A 44 -29.22 -14.28 6.37
N VAL A 45 -28.04 -14.89 6.49
CA VAL A 45 -26.81 -14.43 5.81
C VAL A 45 -26.23 -15.49 4.89
N SER A 46 -25.41 -15.06 3.92
CA SER A 46 -24.64 -16.01 3.11
C SER A 46 -23.66 -16.82 3.95
N LYS A 47 -23.32 -18.04 3.51
CA LYS A 47 -22.28 -18.88 4.13
C LYS A 47 -20.95 -18.14 4.29
N LYS A 48 -20.58 -17.30 3.30
CA LYS A 48 -19.36 -16.46 3.34
C LYS A 48 -19.44 -15.42 4.45
N THR A 49 -20.61 -14.79 4.63
CA THR A 49 -20.85 -13.83 5.70
C THR A 49 -20.83 -14.49 7.07
N ALA A 50 -21.38 -15.70 7.21
CA ALA A 50 -21.31 -16.48 8.45
C ALA A 50 -19.86 -16.75 8.89
N TYR A 51 -18.97 -17.16 7.97
CA TYR A 51 -17.54 -17.29 8.27
C TYR A 51 -16.89 -15.97 8.73
N ARG A 52 -17.29 -14.85 8.14
CA ARG A 52 -16.80 -13.52 8.54
C ARG A 52 -17.28 -13.15 9.95
N HIS A 53 -18.54 -13.42 10.27
CA HIS A 53 -19.11 -13.17 11.60
C HIS A 53 -18.49 -14.08 12.67
N LEU A 54 -18.31 -15.37 12.38
CA LEU A 54 -17.59 -16.31 13.25
C LEU A 54 -16.16 -15.83 13.55
N LYS A 55 -15.45 -15.31 12.55
CA LYS A 55 -14.13 -14.72 12.74
C LYS A 55 -14.18 -13.44 13.57
N ALA A 56 -15.14 -12.55 13.30
CA ALA A 56 -15.23 -11.24 13.94
C ALA A 56 -15.70 -11.31 15.40
N PHE A 57 -16.75 -12.09 15.68
CA PHE A 57 -17.42 -12.10 16.99
C PHE A 57 -16.97 -13.23 17.92
N ALA A 58 -16.48 -14.35 17.35
CA ALA A 58 -16.06 -15.52 18.10
C ALA A 58 -14.57 -15.88 17.93
N ASN A 59 -13.81 -15.08 17.16
CA ASN A 59 -12.41 -15.35 16.80
C ASN A 59 -12.18 -16.78 16.28
N TRP A 60 -13.22 -17.37 15.66
CA TRP A 60 -13.18 -18.75 15.21
C TRP A 60 -12.27 -18.89 13.99
N LYS A 61 -11.40 -19.90 14.01
CA LYS A 61 -10.48 -20.22 12.93
C LYS A 61 -10.79 -21.61 12.41
N SER A 62 -10.83 -21.74 11.08
CA SER A 62 -10.88 -23.06 10.47
C SER A 62 -9.53 -23.74 10.71
N GLU A 63 -9.54 -24.90 11.37
CA GLU A 63 -8.37 -25.79 11.54
C GLU A 63 -7.95 -26.46 10.23
N ARG A 64 -8.56 -26.09 9.10
CA ARG A 64 -8.22 -26.65 7.80
C ARG A 64 -6.77 -26.31 7.47
N LYS A 65 -5.91 -27.31 7.58
CA LYS A 65 -4.51 -27.23 7.16
C LYS A 65 -4.45 -26.76 5.72
N ARG A 66 -3.71 -25.67 5.48
CA ARG A 66 -3.40 -25.21 4.13
C ARG A 66 -2.62 -26.34 3.42
N ARG A 67 -2.99 -26.64 2.17
CA ARG A 67 -2.28 -27.67 1.39
C ARG A 67 -0.79 -27.33 1.27
N ALA A 68 0.06 -28.35 1.30
CA ALA A 68 1.52 -28.19 1.30
C ALA A 68 2.08 -27.53 0.02
N ASP A 69 1.33 -27.62 -1.08
CA ASP A 69 1.64 -27.07 -2.39
C ASP A 69 0.93 -25.74 -2.69
N ALA A 70 0.15 -25.21 -1.74
CA ALA A 70 -0.66 -24.03 -1.96
C ALA A 70 0.20 -22.79 -2.28
N GLY A 71 0.19 -22.37 -3.55
CA GLY A 71 0.99 -21.25 -4.06
C GLY A 71 2.20 -21.68 -4.90
N LYS A 72 2.50 -22.98 -4.96
CA LYS A 72 3.47 -23.54 -5.91
C LYS A 72 2.86 -23.58 -7.31
N THR A 73 3.71 -23.51 -8.32
CA THR A 73 3.33 -23.66 -9.72
C THR A 73 4.39 -24.53 -10.41
N ARG A 74 3.98 -25.33 -11.39
CA ARG A 74 4.89 -26.03 -12.31
C ARG A 74 5.18 -25.19 -13.57
N GLN A 75 4.62 -23.98 -13.66
CA GLN A 75 4.84 -23.08 -14.76
C GLN A 75 6.29 -22.54 -14.71
N PRO A 76 7.11 -22.78 -15.76
CA PRO A 76 8.48 -22.30 -15.81
C PRO A 76 8.56 -20.77 -15.78
N ASP A 77 9.65 -20.26 -15.21
CA ASP A 77 9.89 -18.83 -15.07
C ASP A 77 10.28 -18.20 -16.41
N GLU A 78 11.04 -18.92 -17.23
CA GLU A 78 11.38 -18.51 -18.61
C GLU A 78 10.14 -18.22 -19.44
N SER A 79 9.11 -19.07 -19.37
CA SER A 79 7.87 -18.89 -20.12
C SER A 79 7.12 -17.64 -19.66
N LEU A 80 7.17 -17.33 -18.35
CA LEU A 80 6.56 -16.10 -17.86
C LEU A 80 7.35 -14.86 -18.28
N MET A 81 8.68 -14.95 -18.33
CA MET A 81 9.52 -13.86 -18.84
C MET A 81 9.26 -13.61 -20.32
N ALA A 82 9.15 -14.67 -21.13
CA ALA A 82 8.83 -14.57 -22.56
C ALA A 82 7.45 -13.92 -22.79
N VAL A 83 6.42 -14.40 -22.07
CA VAL A 83 5.08 -13.80 -22.15
C VAL A 83 5.09 -12.34 -21.68
N ALA A 84 5.82 -12.02 -20.61
CA ALA A 84 5.96 -10.65 -20.11
C ALA A 84 6.66 -9.74 -21.12
N ALA A 85 7.73 -10.20 -21.78
CA ALA A 85 8.45 -9.45 -22.80
C ALA A 85 7.53 -9.10 -23.97
N MET A 86 6.85 -10.09 -24.54
CA MET A 86 5.87 -9.89 -25.63
C MET A 86 4.78 -8.88 -25.24
N LEU A 87 4.25 -8.97 -24.02
CA LEU A 87 3.26 -8.02 -23.53
C LEU A 87 3.85 -6.61 -23.39
N ASN A 88 5.09 -6.44 -22.95
CA ASN A 88 5.67 -5.11 -22.79
C ASN A 88 6.15 -4.45 -24.09
N GLU A 89 6.56 -5.25 -25.08
CA GLU A 89 7.00 -4.74 -26.39
C GLU A 89 5.86 -4.17 -27.23
N ASP A 90 4.63 -4.66 -27.05
CA ASP A 90 3.43 -4.15 -27.75
C ASP A 90 2.94 -2.76 -27.25
N LYS A 91 3.78 -2.00 -26.54
CA LYS A 91 3.45 -0.62 -26.14
C LYS A 91 3.55 0.32 -27.34
N ARG A 92 2.40 0.72 -27.88
CA ARG A 92 2.32 1.88 -28.80
C ARG A 92 2.29 3.19 -28.02
N GLU A 93 2.85 4.24 -28.61
CA GLU A 93 2.90 5.61 -28.08
C GLU A 93 1.51 6.16 -27.66
N ASN A 94 0.44 5.62 -28.27
CA ASN A 94 -0.96 6.00 -28.01
C ASN A 94 -1.65 5.22 -26.86
N GLY A 95 -0.93 4.42 -26.08
CA GLY A 95 -1.46 3.74 -24.88
C GLY A 95 -2.53 2.66 -25.11
N LYS A 96 -2.78 2.27 -26.37
CA LYS A 96 -3.72 1.18 -26.70
C LYS A 96 -3.00 -0.17 -26.68
N GLU A 97 -3.56 -1.10 -25.91
CA GLU A 97 -3.08 -2.47 -25.78
C GLU A 97 -3.68 -3.35 -26.88
N MET A 98 -2.86 -3.99 -27.72
CA MET A 98 -3.35 -4.87 -28.80
C MET A 98 -3.13 -6.35 -28.45
N LEU A 99 -2.02 -6.67 -27.80
CA LEU A 99 -1.64 -8.02 -27.41
C LEU A 99 -2.26 -8.38 -26.07
N THR A 100 -3.15 -9.38 -26.10
CA THR A 100 -3.74 -9.97 -24.90
C THR A 100 -2.82 -11.06 -24.34
N ILE A 101 -2.97 -11.37 -23.05
CA ILE A 101 -2.24 -12.48 -22.41
C ILE A 101 -2.47 -13.81 -23.14
N GLN A 102 -3.68 -14.04 -23.64
CA GLN A 102 -4.01 -15.26 -24.38
C GLN A 102 -3.20 -15.37 -25.67
N ILE A 103 -3.09 -14.29 -26.44
CA ILE A 103 -2.29 -14.28 -27.68
C ILE A 103 -0.81 -14.46 -27.35
N ALA A 104 -0.30 -13.76 -26.33
CA ALA A 104 1.08 -13.90 -25.88
C ALA A 104 1.42 -15.34 -25.45
N MET A 105 0.51 -16.01 -24.74
CA MET A 105 0.66 -17.43 -24.40
C MET A 105 0.73 -18.32 -25.65
N SER A 106 -0.16 -18.12 -26.61
CA SER A 106 -0.15 -18.91 -27.86
C SER A 106 1.11 -18.68 -28.70
N ILE A 107 1.65 -17.46 -28.72
CA ILE A 107 2.93 -17.17 -29.37
C ILE A 107 4.07 -17.86 -28.61
N ALA A 108 4.10 -17.74 -27.27
CA ALA A 108 5.11 -18.38 -26.45
C ALA A 108 5.13 -19.91 -26.64
N GLU A 109 3.97 -20.57 -26.66
CA GLU A 109 3.86 -22.01 -26.95
C GLU A 109 4.43 -22.37 -28.32
N ARG A 110 4.11 -21.60 -29.38
CA ARG A 110 4.65 -21.81 -30.73
C ARG A 110 6.17 -21.59 -30.80
N SER A 111 6.70 -20.70 -29.96
CA SER A 111 8.13 -20.45 -29.83
C SER A 111 8.86 -21.48 -28.95
N GLY A 112 8.17 -22.52 -28.48
CA GLY A 112 8.76 -23.61 -27.69
C GLY A 112 8.73 -23.40 -26.18
N TYR A 113 8.13 -22.32 -25.68
CA TYR A 113 7.95 -22.13 -24.24
C TYR A 113 6.82 -22.98 -23.71
N THR A 114 7.05 -23.60 -22.56
CA THR A 114 6.04 -24.44 -21.91
C THR A 114 5.00 -23.59 -21.21
N VAL A 115 3.71 -23.72 -21.55
CA VAL A 115 2.58 -23.06 -20.89
C VAL A 115 1.59 -24.11 -20.40
N ASN A 116 1.62 -24.37 -19.09
CA ASN A 116 0.90 -25.48 -18.46
C ASN A 116 -0.36 -25.05 -17.69
N VAL A 117 -0.68 -23.74 -17.70
CA VAL A 117 -1.78 -23.17 -16.93
C VAL A 117 -2.56 -22.17 -17.77
N GLY A 118 -3.86 -22.03 -17.48
CA GLY A 118 -4.71 -21.09 -18.19
C GLY A 118 -4.38 -19.62 -17.96
N GLN A 119 -4.92 -18.75 -18.81
CA GLN A 119 -4.71 -17.31 -18.83
C GLN A 119 -4.83 -16.63 -17.45
N SER A 120 -5.88 -16.97 -16.69
CA SER A 120 -6.11 -16.37 -15.37
C SER A 120 -5.00 -16.68 -14.36
N GLN A 121 -4.37 -17.85 -14.49
CA GLN A 121 -3.25 -18.24 -13.64
C GLN A 121 -1.95 -17.61 -14.13
N ILE A 122 -1.70 -17.52 -15.44
CA ILE A 122 -0.58 -16.75 -15.99
C ILE A 122 -0.65 -15.30 -15.52
N ALA A 123 -1.80 -14.63 -15.63
CA ALA A 123 -2.00 -13.25 -15.16
C ALA A 123 -1.65 -13.09 -13.67
N LYS A 124 -2.12 -14.01 -12.82
CA LYS A 124 -1.78 -14.01 -11.38
C LYS A 124 -0.30 -14.23 -11.13
N LEU A 125 0.35 -15.13 -11.88
CA LEU A 125 1.76 -15.43 -11.73
C LEU A 125 2.64 -14.25 -12.19
N LEU A 126 2.29 -13.60 -13.30
CA LEU A 126 2.92 -12.37 -13.77
C LEU A 126 2.83 -11.28 -12.69
N LYS A 127 1.63 -11.02 -12.17
CA LYS A 127 1.44 -10.03 -11.09
C LYS A 127 2.22 -10.35 -9.82
N ARG A 128 2.20 -11.62 -9.40
CA ARG A 128 2.95 -12.07 -8.22
C ARG A 128 4.46 -11.91 -8.38
N ARG A 129 4.97 -12.05 -9.60
CA ARG A 129 6.40 -11.85 -9.94
C ARG A 129 6.73 -10.42 -10.37
N GLN A 130 5.77 -9.48 -10.29
CA GLN A 130 5.93 -8.10 -10.75
C GLN A 130 6.36 -7.98 -12.22
N LEU A 131 5.94 -8.95 -13.04
CA LEU A 131 6.23 -9.01 -14.48
C LEU A 131 5.07 -8.48 -15.34
N ASP A 132 3.96 -8.07 -14.72
CA ASP A 132 2.87 -7.43 -15.43
C ASP A 132 3.17 -5.96 -15.72
N ARG A 133 2.49 -5.40 -16.73
CA ARG A 133 2.74 -4.04 -17.23
C ARG A 133 2.61 -2.96 -16.16
N GLU A 134 1.61 -3.06 -15.29
CA GLU A 134 1.37 -2.10 -14.20
C GLU A 134 2.55 -2.11 -13.23
N SER A 135 2.97 -3.30 -12.77
CA SER A 135 4.11 -3.43 -11.87
C SER A 135 5.43 -2.95 -12.48
N LEU A 136 5.67 -3.21 -13.77
CA LEU A 136 6.90 -2.77 -14.46
C LEU A 136 6.93 -1.27 -14.75
N ALA A 137 5.77 -0.65 -15.02
CA ALA A 137 5.66 0.79 -15.16
C ALA A 137 5.84 1.52 -13.82
N HIS A 138 5.37 0.89 -12.74
CA HIS A 138 5.53 1.38 -11.38
C HIS A 138 6.72 0.70 -10.71
N ALA A 139 7.94 0.96 -11.17
CA ALA A 139 9.12 0.71 -10.38
C ALA A 139 9.00 1.54 -9.08
N GLN A 140 8.52 0.92 -7.99
CA GLN A 140 8.30 1.61 -6.73
C GLN A 140 9.65 1.99 -6.14
N THR A 141 10.03 3.25 -6.30
CA THR A 141 11.28 3.84 -5.80
C THR A 141 11.28 4.14 -4.30
N TYR A 142 10.22 3.80 -3.57
CA TYR A 142 10.15 4.05 -2.13
C TYR A 142 10.05 2.75 -1.32
N THR A 143 10.87 2.66 -0.28
CA THR A 143 10.80 1.59 0.73
C THR A 143 9.99 2.11 1.92
N ARG A 144 9.07 1.29 2.45
CA ARG A 144 8.39 1.62 3.70
C ARG A 144 9.37 1.49 4.87
N MET A 145 9.70 2.61 5.49
CA MET A 145 10.51 2.67 6.70
C MET A 145 9.62 2.87 7.93
N ARG A 146 10.05 2.35 9.07
CA ARG A 146 9.37 2.52 10.36
C ARG A 146 10.39 2.81 11.45
N SER A 147 10.23 3.94 12.14
CA SER A 147 10.98 4.20 13.38
C SER A 147 10.43 3.36 14.53
N ARG A 148 11.30 3.00 15.49
CA ARG A 148 10.93 2.06 16.58
C ARG A 148 10.35 2.75 17.82
N HIS A 149 10.83 3.94 18.13
CA HIS A 149 10.43 4.76 19.29
C HIS A 149 10.71 6.25 18.99
N PRO A 150 10.22 7.20 19.82
CA PRO A 150 10.57 8.61 19.69
C PRO A 150 12.08 8.83 19.70
N ASN A 151 12.55 9.83 18.96
CA ASN A 151 13.96 10.18 18.78
C ASN A 151 14.84 9.08 18.15
N HIS A 152 14.24 8.09 17.48
CA HIS A 152 14.98 7.03 16.78
C HIS A 152 15.58 7.52 15.45
N VAL A 153 14.81 8.29 14.67
CA VAL A 153 15.24 8.89 13.40
C VAL A 153 14.61 10.27 13.29
N HIS A 154 15.44 11.28 13.03
CA HIS A 154 15.00 12.63 12.73
C HIS A 154 15.24 12.97 11.27
N LEU A 155 14.30 13.68 10.68
CA LEU A 155 14.40 14.27 9.35
C LEU A 155 14.68 15.76 9.52
N ALA A 156 15.83 16.22 9.01
CA ALA A 156 16.18 17.64 8.99
C ALA A 156 15.96 18.21 7.59
N ASP A 157 15.10 19.23 7.50
CA ASP A 157 14.77 19.91 6.25
C ASP A 157 15.12 21.41 6.36
N PRO A 158 16.26 21.85 5.79
CA PRO A 158 16.63 23.25 5.72
C PRO A 158 15.95 23.94 4.53
N SER A 159 15.35 25.10 4.78
CA SER A 159 14.71 25.94 3.75
C SER A 159 15.11 27.40 3.91
N LEU A 160 15.34 28.09 2.79
CA LEU A 160 15.65 29.51 2.78
C LEU A 160 14.35 30.32 3.00
N CYS A 161 14.35 31.19 4.00
CA CYS A 161 13.20 32.05 4.27
C CYS A 161 13.12 33.22 3.29
N VAL A 162 11.89 33.69 3.05
CA VAL A 162 11.60 34.97 2.35
C VAL A 162 11.88 36.19 3.27
N VAL A 163 12.55 35.96 4.41
CA VAL A 163 12.84 36.95 5.43
C VAL A 163 14.36 37.07 5.56
N TYR A 164 14.86 38.29 5.72
CA TYR A 164 16.29 38.60 5.82
C TYR A 164 16.55 39.68 6.87
N TYR A 165 17.79 39.79 7.33
CA TYR A 165 18.23 40.87 8.20
C TYR A 165 18.95 41.95 7.40
N ALA A 166 18.59 43.22 7.64
CA ALA A 166 19.29 44.37 7.09
C ALA A 166 19.37 45.48 8.14
N GLY A 167 20.60 45.86 8.52
CA GLY A 167 20.84 46.89 9.54
C GLY A 167 20.28 46.53 10.91
N GLY A 168 20.40 45.26 11.34
CA GLY A 168 19.94 44.79 12.65
C GLY A 168 18.42 44.66 12.79
N ARG A 169 17.66 44.74 11.69
CA ARG A 169 16.19 44.57 11.69
C ARG A 169 15.75 43.48 10.73
N LEU A 170 14.76 42.69 11.15
CA LEU A 170 14.10 41.68 10.33
C LEU A 170 13.25 42.36 9.25
N ARG A 171 13.43 41.96 7.98
CA ARG A 171 12.69 42.48 6.83
C ARG A 171 12.18 41.35 5.96
N LEU A 172 11.01 41.54 5.35
CA LEU A 172 10.39 40.59 4.42
C LEU A 172 10.76 40.96 2.98
N MET A 173 11.24 40.00 2.19
CA MET A 173 11.42 40.17 0.74
C MET A 173 10.03 40.23 0.09
N ARG A 174 9.60 41.42 -0.31
CA ARG A 174 8.39 41.55 -1.12
C ARG A 174 8.70 41.07 -2.54
N GLU A 175 7.85 40.22 -3.08
CA GLU A 175 8.02 39.57 -4.38
C GLU A 175 8.30 40.56 -5.53
N LYS A 176 7.65 41.74 -5.52
CA LYS A 176 7.88 42.83 -6.49
C LYS A 176 9.30 43.43 -6.44
N GLN A 177 10.00 43.34 -5.31
CA GLN A 177 11.35 43.90 -5.12
C GLN A 177 12.45 42.89 -5.52
N PHE A 178 12.17 41.59 -5.46
CA PHE A 178 13.17 40.52 -5.59
C PHE A 178 12.83 39.51 -6.71
N TYR A 179 12.28 39.99 -7.82
CA TYR A 179 12.05 39.16 -9.01
C TYR A 179 13.38 38.67 -9.62
N LYS A 180 13.37 37.47 -10.23
CA LYS A 180 14.56 36.74 -10.74
C LYS A 180 15.49 37.57 -11.64
N ASN A 181 14.96 38.60 -12.30
CA ASN A 181 15.70 39.45 -13.25
C ASN A 181 16.39 40.67 -12.61
N LYS A 182 16.35 40.85 -11.28
CA LYS A 182 17.03 41.96 -10.55
C LYS A 182 18.00 41.45 -9.48
N LEU A 183 19.07 40.77 -9.91
CA LEU A 183 20.15 40.21 -9.06
C LEU A 183 20.88 41.25 -8.19
N GLU A 184 20.87 42.52 -8.58
CA GLU A 184 21.48 43.65 -7.86
C GLU A 184 20.93 43.84 -6.43
N GLN A 185 19.63 43.59 -6.21
CA GLN A 185 19.05 43.73 -4.86
C GLN A 185 19.41 42.56 -3.93
N PHE A 186 19.65 41.37 -4.48
CA PHE A 186 20.07 40.20 -3.71
C PHE A 186 21.48 40.36 -3.14
N LYS A 187 22.37 41.09 -3.82
CA LYS A 187 23.73 41.40 -3.33
C LYS A 187 23.74 42.36 -2.13
N LYS A 188 22.66 43.16 -1.94
CA LYS A 188 22.50 44.07 -0.80
C LYS A 188 22.07 43.36 0.49
N ILE A 189 21.67 42.09 0.40
CA ILE A 189 21.30 41.26 1.54
C ILE A 189 22.52 40.43 1.93
N GLN A 190 23.28 40.93 2.91
CA GLN A 190 24.48 40.27 3.40
C GLN A 190 24.18 39.00 4.21
N PHE A 191 23.06 38.99 4.95
CA PHE A 191 22.67 37.88 5.80
C PHE A 191 21.28 37.36 5.46
N ARG A 192 21.20 36.05 5.20
CA ARG A 192 19.98 35.32 4.87
C ARG A 192 19.54 34.50 6.07
N VAL A 193 18.23 34.31 6.22
CA VAL A 193 17.66 33.48 7.28
C VAL A 193 17.32 32.10 6.72
N TRP A 194 17.91 31.07 7.32
CA TRP A 194 17.59 29.67 7.07
C TRP A 194 16.69 29.14 8.15
N ARG A 195 15.61 28.45 7.76
CA ARG A 195 14.74 27.71 8.66
C ARG A 195 15.08 26.23 8.57
N TYR A 196 15.55 25.68 9.67
CA TYR A 196 15.74 24.24 9.83
C TYR A 196 14.52 23.68 10.55
N VAL A 197 13.84 22.73 9.89
CA VAL A 197 12.74 21.97 10.47
C VAL A 197 13.26 20.57 10.79
N LEU A 198 13.22 20.20 12.07
CA LEU A 198 13.55 18.85 12.52
C LEU A 198 12.25 18.12 12.87
N THR A 199 11.98 17.01 12.18
CA THR A 199 10.80 16.18 12.42
C THR A 199 11.23 14.83 12.96
N ASP A 200 10.75 14.43 14.14
CA ASP A 200 10.90 13.06 14.64
C ASP A 200 9.99 12.11 13.84
N HIS A 201 10.57 11.12 13.16
CA HIS A 201 9.83 10.24 12.25
C HIS A 201 8.85 9.30 12.98
N TYR A 202 9.03 9.05 14.29
CA TYR A 202 8.12 8.20 15.06
C TYR A 202 6.89 8.95 15.56
N SER A 203 7.11 10.05 16.29
CA SER A 203 6.05 10.81 16.96
C SER A 203 5.43 11.91 16.07
N GLY A 204 6.12 12.30 14.99
CA GLY A 204 5.74 13.46 14.19
C GLY A 204 6.01 14.80 14.88
N THR A 205 6.74 14.82 16.00
CA THR A 205 7.09 16.06 16.71
C THR A 205 8.00 16.92 15.85
N ILE A 206 7.68 18.22 15.76
CA ILE A 206 8.40 19.19 14.94
C ILE A 206 9.10 20.20 15.84
N THR A 207 10.39 20.43 15.59
CA THR A 207 11.15 21.55 16.18
C THR A 207 11.71 22.41 15.06
N VAL A 208 11.62 23.73 15.22
CA VAL A 208 12.09 24.70 14.21
C VAL A 208 13.18 25.57 14.82
N LYS A 209 14.24 25.81 14.06
CA LYS A 209 15.29 26.77 14.43
C LYS A 209 15.68 27.63 13.24
N TYR A 210 15.87 28.92 13.50
CA TYR A 210 16.30 29.89 12.50
C TYR A 210 17.78 30.21 12.69
N TYR A 211 18.51 30.26 11.59
CA TYR A 211 19.92 30.63 11.57
C TYR A 211 20.12 31.77 10.60
N GLU A 212 20.91 32.76 11.03
CA GLU A 212 21.37 33.84 10.17
C GLU A 212 22.73 33.44 9.59
N ALA A 213 22.83 33.38 8.27
CA ALA A 213 24.08 33.02 7.59
C ALA A 213 24.22 33.82 6.28
N ALA A 214 25.45 34.19 5.92
CA ALA A 214 25.73 34.87 4.66
C ALA A 214 25.61 33.95 3.43
N GLY A 215 25.49 32.63 3.63
CA GLY A 215 25.41 31.61 2.60
C GLY A 215 25.98 30.28 3.12
N GLU A 216 26.13 29.32 2.22
CA GLU A 216 26.94 28.12 2.51
C GLU A 216 28.40 28.54 2.68
N THR A 217 29.03 28.11 3.77
CA THR A 217 30.48 28.20 3.93
C THR A 217 31.03 26.93 3.28
N GLN A 218 31.75 27.07 2.15
CA GLN A 218 32.45 25.96 1.51
C GLN A 218 33.71 25.58 2.29
#